data_AF-A0A445MAS9-F1
#
_entry.id   AF-A0A445MAS9-F1
#
_cell.length_a   1.000
_cell.length_b   1.000
_cell.length_c   1.000
_cell.angle_alpha   90.00
_cell.angle_beta   90.00
_cell.angle_gamma   90.00
#
_symmetry.space_group_name_H-M   'P 1'
#
loop_
_entity.id
_entity.type
_entity.pdbx_description
1 polymer ?
#
loop_
_entity_poly.entity_id
_entity_poly.type
_entity_poly.pdbx_seq_one_letter_code
_entity_poly.pdbx_strand_id
1 'polypeptide(L)'
;MNERLDKVQKEVTKSEEEAGENLKHKSPFAPEIRDKPVPTNFRLPILESYDGSSDPTEHVAAFRAQMALYDSSDALMCWVFPTTLRGPARMWYCCLKLASIISFNQLARELEQNFLANTRPKPTAASLLGIT
;
A
#
# COMPACT_ATOMS: atom_id res chain seq x y z
N MET A 1 32.93 -13.55 27.21
CA MET A 1 31.60 -13.98 26.72
C MET A 1 30.86 -12.86 25.96
N ASN A 2 31.27 -11.59 26.07
CA ASN A 2 30.52 -10.46 25.52
C ASN A 2 30.87 -10.11 24.06
N GLU A 3 32.09 -10.38 23.63
CA GLU A 3 32.58 -10.04 22.27
C GLU A 3 31.80 -10.72 21.13
N ARG A 4 31.27 -11.92 21.38
CA ARG A 4 30.40 -12.63 20.42
C ARG A 4 29.01 -12.01 20.35
N LEU A 5 28.51 -11.44 21.45
CA LEU A 5 27.19 -10.82 21.51
C LEU A 5 27.20 -9.47 20.81
N ASP A 6 28.25 -8.66 21.02
CA ASP A 6 28.44 -7.37 20.33
C ASP A 6 28.59 -7.53 18.82
N LYS A 7 29.31 -8.58 18.39
CA LYS A 7 29.48 -8.91 16.96
C LYS A 7 28.17 -9.38 16.32
N VAL A 8 27.37 -10.18 17.04
CA VAL A 8 26.06 -10.62 16.56
C VAL A 8 25.09 -9.44 16.46
N GLN A 9 25.06 -8.54 17.44
CA GLN A 9 24.21 -7.34 17.38
C GLN A 9 24.60 -6.42 16.22
N LYS A 10 25.90 -6.21 15.98
CA LYS A 10 26.40 -5.40 14.86
C LYS A 10 26.06 -5.99 13.49
N GLU A 11 26.07 -7.31 13.36
CA GLU A 11 25.67 -8.01 12.12
C GLU A 11 24.14 -7.97 11.91
N VAL A 12 23.35 -8.07 12.99
CA VAL A 12 21.88 -7.94 12.95
C VAL A 12 21.48 -6.52 12.54
N THR A 13 22.07 -5.48 13.14
CA THR A 13 21.76 -4.10 12.76
C THR A 13 22.17 -3.78 11.32
N LYS A 14 23.32 -4.32 10.87
CA LYS A 14 23.78 -4.14 9.48
C LYS A 14 22.86 -4.81 8.47
N SER A 15 22.33 -5.98 8.78
CA SER A 15 21.43 -6.72 7.87
C SER A 15 20.01 -6.15 7.85
N GLU A 16 19.52 -5.54 8.94
CA GLU A 16 18.28 -4.75 8.95
C GLU A 16 18.40 -3.42 8.19
N GLU A 17 19.54 -2.75 8.30
CA GLU A 17 19.83 -1.50 7.58
C GLU A 17 20.01 -1.76 6.08
N GLU A 18 20.77 -2.80 5.70
CA GLU A 18 20.91 -3.23 4.30
C GLU A 18 19.58 -3.74 3.71
N ALA A 19 18.75 -4.45 4.48
CA ALA A 19 17.41 -4.86 4.02
C ALA A 19 16.45 -3.67 3.89
N GLY A 20 16.49 -2.72 4.83
CA GLY A 20 15.74 -1.46 4.77
C GLY A 20 16.15 -0.57 3.60
N GLU A 21 17.44 -0.52 3.27
CA GLU A 21 17.98 0.17 2.10
C GLU A 21 17.64 -0.55 0.79
N ASN A 22 17.68 -1.89 0.75
CA ASN A 22 17.31 -2.68 -0.42
C ASN A 22 15.80 -2.57 -0.73
N LEU A 23 14.95 -2.52 0.29
CA LEU A 23 13.51 -2.29 0.17
C LEU A 23 13.20 -0.85 -0.25
N LYS A 24 13.95 0.14 0.24
CA LYS A 24 13.89 1.53 -0.24
C LYS A 24 14.28 1.66 -1.72
N HIS A 25 15.26 0.89 -2.19
CA HIS A 25 15.69 0.91 -3.60
C HIS A 25 14.72 0.19 -4.55
N LYS A 26 13.91 -0.74 -4.02
CA LYS A 26 12.88 -1.49 -4.76
C LYS A 26 11.46 -0.97 -4.52
N SER A 27 11.34 0.25 -3.99
CA SER A 27 10.03 0.89 -3.80
C SER A 27 9.45 1.39 -5.13
N PRO A 28 8.13 1.27 -5.36
CA PRO A 28 7.47 1.95 -6.48
C PRO A 28 7.40 3.47 -6.28
N PHE A 29 7.72 3.98 -5.09
CA PHE A 29 7.69 5.41 -4.79
C PHE A 29 8.89 6.16 -5.36
N ALA A 30 8.61 7.32 -5.95
CA ALA A 30 9.64 8.27 -6.35
C ALA A 30 10.35 8.88 -5.13
N PRO A 31 11.58 9.42 -5.29
CA PRO A 31 12.37 9.96 -4.18
C PRO A 31 11.61 10.98 -3.30
N GLU A 32 10.75 11.79 -3.91
CA GLU A 32 9.96 12.83 -3.25
C GLU A 32 8.97 12.28 -2.22
N ILE A 33 8.53 11.03 -2.39
CA ILE A 33 7.66 10.29 -1.47
C ILE A 33 8.51 9.44 -0.52
N ARG A 34 9.51 8.73 -1.06
CA ARG A 34 10.34 7.79 -0.31
C ARG A 34 11.16 8.46 0.78
N ASP A 35 11.68 9.64 0.51
CA ASP A 35 12.66 10.30 1.37
C ASP A 35 11.98 11.21 2.41
N LYS A 36 10.64 11.27 2.41
CA LYS A 36 9.84 11.99 3.42
C LYS A 36 9.80 11.19 4.72
N PRO A 37 10.05 11.83 5.88
CA PRO A 37 9.99 11.14 7.16
C PRO A 37 8.54 10.78 7.51
N VAL A 38 8.35 9.59 8.07
CA VAL A 38 7.10 9.19 8.72
C VAL A 38 7.11 9.77 10.15
N PRO A 39 6.02 10.41 10.62
CA PRO A 39 5.95 10.92 11.99
C PRO A 39 6.15 9.81 13.02
N THR A 40 6.98 10.06 14.05
CA THR A 40 7.41 9.04 15.02
C THR A 40 6.27 8.47 15.86
N ASN A 41 5.20 9.23 16.06
CA ASN A 41 3.99 8.85 16.80
C ASN A 41 2.84 8.38 15.89
N PHE A 42 3.10 8.16 14.60
CA PHE A 42 2.09 7.69 13.67
C PHE A 42 1.64 6.27 14.02
N ARG A 43 0.32 6.07 14.04
CA ARG A 43 -0.29 4.74 14.18
C ARG A 43 -0.97 4.38 12.88
N LEU A 44 -0.78 3.13 12.45
CA LEU A 44 -1.44 2.66 11.24
C LEU A 44 -2.97 2.77 11.38
N PRO A 45 -3.66 3.21 10.32
CA PRO A 45 -5.11 3.23 10.29
C PRO A 45 -5.64 1.82 10.50
N ILE A 46 -6.66 1.69 11.36
CA ILE A 46 -7.43 0.46 11.47
C ILE A 46 -8.45 0.51 10.33
N LEU A 47 -8.17 -0.22 9.26
CA LEU A 47 -9.03 -0.35 8.09
C LEU A 47 -9.11 -1.82 7.71
N GLU A 48 -10.25 -2.25 7.17
CA GLU A 48 -10.37 -3.58 6.60
C GLU A 48 -9.36 -3.73 5.45
N SER A 49 -8.72 -4.89 5.39
CA SER A 49 -7.75 -5.18 4.34
C SER A 49 -8.45 -5.42 3.00
N TYR A 50 -8.00 -4.74 1.95
CA TYR A 50 -8.50 -4.89 0.60
C TYR A 50 -7.77 -6.00 -0.17
N ASP A 51 -8.51 -7.00 -0.65
CA ASP A 51 -7.96 -8.09 -1.47
C ASP A 51 -8.17 -7.90 -2.98
N GLY A 52 -8.92 -6.88 -3.40
CA GLY A 52 -9.27 -6.68 -4.82
C GLY A 52 -10.64 -7.20 -5.22
N SER A 53 -11.47 -7.66 -4.27
CA SER A 53 -12.81 -8.20 -4.56
C SER A 53 -13.97 -7.21 -4.38
N SER A 54 -13.81 -6.19 -3.53
CA SER A 54 -14.80 -5.13 -3.30
C SER A 54 -14.55 -3.91 -4.19
N ASP A 55 -15.38 -2.86 -4.07
CA ASP A 55 -15.19 -1.62 -4.81
C ASP A 55 -13.87 -0.92 -4.41
N PRO A 56 -12.88 -0.77 -5.33
CA PRO A 56 -11.64 -0.07 -5.02
C PRO A 56 -11.89 1.40 -4.68
N THR A 57 -12.92 2.03 -5.25
CA THR A 57 -13.27 3.43 -5.02
C THR A 57 -13.72 3.64 -3.58
N GLU A 58 -14.53 2.70 -3.05
CA GLU A 58 -14.99 2.71 -1.67
C GLU A 58 -13.81 2.51 -0.70
N HIS A 59 -12.89 1.59 -1.00
CA HIS A 59 -11.69 1.39 -0.20
C HIS A 59 -10.79 2.63 -0.16
N VAL A 60 -10.56 3.26 -1.32
CA VAL A 60 -9.79 4.52 -1.42
C VAL A 60 -10.46 5.63 -0.63
N ALA A 61 -11.79 5.77 -0.72
CA ALA A 61 -12.54 6.77 0.02
C ALA A 61 -12.46 6.55 1.55
N ALA A 62 -12.64 5.30 2.01
CA ALA A 62 -12.52 4.94 3.41
C ALA A 62 -11.11 5.21 3.96
N PHE A 63 -10.08 4.86 3.18
CA PHE A 63 -8.69 5.17 3.53
C PHE A 63 -8.45 6.68 3.66
N ARG A 64 -8.93 7.50 2.70
CA ARG A 64 -8.82 8.96 2.76
C ARG A 64 -9.48 9.55 4.00
N ALA A 65 -10.69 9.09 4.32
CA ALA A 65 -11.41 9.54 5.51
C ALA A 65 -10.62 9.24 6.80
N GLN A 66 -10.00 8.06 6.87
CA GLN A 66 -9.19 7.66 8.03
C GLN A 66 -7.89 8.46 8.12
N MET A 67 -7.22 8.70 6.99
CA MET A 67 -5.98 9.47 6.94
C MET A 67 -6.20 10.97 7.22
N ALA A 68 -7.38 11.51 6.92
CA ALA A 68 -7.75 12.90 7.25
C ALA A 68 -7.69 13.19 8.76
N LEU A 69 -7.83 12.17 9.62
CA LEU A 69 -7.68 12.31 11.08
C LEU A 69 -6.25 12.63 11.52
N TYR A 70 -5.26 12.42 10.65
CA TYR A 70 -3.83 12.57 10.94
C TYR A 70 -3.20 13.79 10.27
N ASP A 71 -3.98 14.68 9.66
CA ASP A 71 -3.50 15.79 8.82
C ASP A 71 -2.39 15.32 7.85
N SER A 72 -2.64 14.17 7.22
CA SER A 72 -1.59 13.38 6.60
C SER A 72 -1.09 13.99 5.30
N SER A 73 0.23 14.05 5.15
CA SER A 73 0.83 14.37 3.85
C SER A 73 0.58 13.28 2.81
N ASP A 74 0.64 13.67 1.54
CA ASP A 74 0.53 12.75 0.41
C ASP A 74 1.57 11.62 0.46
N ALA A 75 2.80 11.93 0.89
CA ALA A 75 3.83 10.95 1.10
C ALA A 75 3.48 9.92 2.19
N LEU A 76 2.92 10.38 3.31
CA LEU A 76 2.47 9.48 4.38
C LEU A 76 1.35 8.57 3.89
N MET A 77 0.39 9.10 3.12
CA MET A 77 -0.68 8.30 2.51
C MET A 77 -0.10 7.20 1.60
N CYS A 78 0.86 7.52 0.74
CA CYS A 78 1.57 6.54 -0.08
C CYS A 78 2.25 5.45 0.76
N TRP A 79 2.97 5.82 1.82
CA TRP A 79 3.66 4.85 2.67
C TRP A 79 2.72 3.89 3.39
N VAL A 80 1.54 4.38 3.78
CA VAL A 80 0.60 3.65 4.64
C VAL A 80 -0.36 2.80 3.81
N PHE A 81 -0.81 3.28 2.66
CA PHE A 81 -1.81 2.59 1.85
C PHE A 81 -1.51 1.12 1.55
N PRO A 82 -0.27 0.72 1.17
CA PRO A 82 0.07 -0.67 0.87
C PRO A 82 -0.14 -1.63 2.05
N THR A 83 -0.12 -1.13 3.28
CA THR A 83 -0.39 -1.94 4.49
C THR A 83 -1.84 -2.39 4.59
N THR A 84 -2.74 -1.72 3.88
CA THR A 84 -4.16 -2.08 3.79
C THR A 84 -4.43 -3.12 2.70
N LEU A 85 -3.44 -3.49 1.89
CA LEU A 85 -3.61 -4.42 0.77
C LEU A 85 -3.25 -5.85 1.18
N ARG A 86 -4.05 -6.82 0.74
CA ARG A 86 -3.76 -8.25 0.87
C ARG A 86 -4.01 -8.98 -0.45
N GLY A 87 -3.64 -10.26 -0.50
CA GLY A 87 -3.99 -11.13 -1.63
C GLY A 87 -3.61 -10.55 -3.01
N PRO A 88 -4.50 -10.66 -4.02
CA PRO A 88 -4.27 -10.13 -5.36
C PRO A 88 -3.89 -8.63 -5.40
N ALA A 89 -4.52 -7.79 -4.56
CA ALA A 89 -4.20 -6.36 -4.49
C ALA A 89 -2.76 -6.11 -4.02
N ARG A 90 -2.27 -6.86 -3.02
CA ARG A 90 -0.88 -6.76 -2.57
C ARG A 90 0.10 -7.23 -3.64
N MET A 91 -0.24 -8.31 -4.35
CA MET A 91 0.61 -8.80 -5.44
C MET A 91 0.71 -7.80 -6.59
N TRP A 92 -0.40 -7.19 -6.98
CA TRP A 92 -0.42 -6.10 -7.94
C TRP A 92 0.49 -4.95 -7.52
N TYR A 93 0.41 -4.50 -6.26
CA TYR A 93 1.26 -3.43 -5.75
C TYR A 93 2.77 -3.77 -5.88
N CYS A 94 3.15 -5.01 -5.55
CA CYS A 94 4.54 -5.48 -5.70
C CYS A 94 5.02 -5.51 -7.15
N CYS A 95 4.12 -5.51 -8.14
CA CYS A 95 4.43 -5.48 -9.56
C CYS A 95 4.49 -4.07 -10.15
N LEU A 96 4.22 -3.02 -9.36
CA LEU A 96 4.33 -1.64 -9.83
C LEU A 96 5.76 -1.31 -10.25
N LYS A 97 5.88 -0.47 -11.27
CA LYS A 97 7.19 0.00 -11.74
C LYS A 97 7.90 0.77 -10.62
N LEU A 98 9.20 0.52 -10.46
CA LEU A 98 10.03 1.23 -9.49
C LEU A 98 10.03 2.74 -9.75
N ALA A 99 10.02 3.51 -8.66
CA ALA A 99 10.06 4.98 -8.68
C ALA A 99 9.04 5.66 -9.63
N SER A 100 7.87 5.04 -9.84
CA SER A 100 6.83 5.52 -10.76
C SER A 100 5.70 6.28 -10.07
N ILE A 101 5.51 6.05 -8.77
CA ILE A 101 4.44 6.65 -7.97
C ILE A 101 4.97 7.94 -7.33
N ILE A 102 4.46 9.07 -7.81
CA ILE A 102 4.81 10.41 -7.33
C ILE A 102 3.73 11.04 -6.44
N SER A 103 2.55 10.42 -6.33
CA SER A 103 1.50 10.88 -5.41
C SER A 103 0.50 9.79 -5.01
N PHE A 104 -0.23 10.01 -3.91
CA PHE A 104 -1.28 9.09 -3.49
C PHE A 104 -2.43 9.07 -4.50
N ASN A 105 -2.77 10.22 -5.09
CA ASN A 105 -3.78 10.30 -6.14
C ASN A 105 -3.42 9.43 -7.36
N GLN A 106 -2.15 9.39 -7.74
CA GLN A 106 -1.70 8.49 -8.81
C GLN A 106 -1.84 7.02 -8.39
N LEU A 107 -1.39 6.64 -7.19
CA LEU A 107 -1.51 5.28 -6.68
C LEU A 107 -2.96 4.80 -6.63
N ALA A 108 -3.87 5.65 -6.15
CA ALA A 108 -5.30 5.37 -6.08
C ALA A 108 -5.90 5.13 -7.48
N ARG A 109 -5.58 6.00 -8.44
CA ARG A 109 -6.03 5.83 -9.83
C ARG A 109 -5.53 4.54 -10.47
N GLU A 110 -4.28 4.18 -10.23
CA GLU A 110 -3.70 2.92 -10.71
C GLU A 110 -4.43 1.72 -10.09
N LEU A 111 -4.73 1.74 -8.78
CA LEU A 111 -5.50 0.69 -8.12
C LEU A 111 -6.91 0.58 -8.72
N GLU A 112 -7.62 1.69 -8.80
CA GLU A 112 -8.98 1.76 -9.34
C GLU A 112 -9.01 1.20 -10.76
N GLN A 113 -8.09 1.61 -11.63
CA GLN A 113 -8.02 1.09 -13.00
C GLN A 113 -7.76 -0.42 -13.07
N ASN A 114 -6.96 -0.97 -12.16
CA ASN A 114 -6.66 -2.39 -12.12
C ASN A 114 -7.82 -3.24 -11.57
N PHE A 115 -8.62 -2.69 -10.64
CA PHE A 115 -9.64 -3.47 -9.92
C PHE A 115 -11.09 -3.07 -10.20
N LEU A 116 -11.38 -1.93 -10.86
CA LEU A 116 -12.75 -1.54 -11.24
C LEU A 116 -13.42 -2.57 -12.15
N ALA A 117 -12.63 -3.27 -12.97
CA ALA A 117 -13.16 -4.29 -13.88
C ALA A 117 -13.70 -5.52 -13.13
N ASN A 118 -13.24 -5.75 -11.89
CA ASN A 118 -13.61 -6.91 -11.08
C ASN A 118 -14.90 -6.70 -10.26
N THR A 119 -15.43 -5.47 -10.21
CA THR A 119 -16.57 -5.11 -9.35
C THR A 119 -17.89 -5.08 -10.10
N ARG A 120 -17.88 -5.34 -11.42
CA ARG A 120 -19.11 -5.54 -12.17
C ARG A 120 -19.84 -6.77 -11.61
N PRO A 121 -21.12 -6.63 -11.21
CA PRO A 121 -21.93 -7.79 -10.85
C PRO A 121 -21.86 -8.80 -11.99
N LYS A 122 -21.51 -10.06 -11.68
CA LYS A 122 -21.69 -11.16 -12.63
C LYS A 122 -23.15 -11.13 -13.07
N PRO A 123 -23.45 -11.17 -14.38
CA PRO A 123 -24.82 -11.24 -14.84
C PRO A 123 -25.51 -12.41 -14.14
N THR A 124 -26.50 -12.12 -13.31
CA THR A 124 -27.36 -13.15 -12.75
C THR A 124 -28.19 -13.75 -13.88
N ALA A 125 -28.53 -15.05 -13.78
CA ALA A 125 -29.36 -15.71 -14.80
C ALA A 125 -30.66 -14.94 -15.10
N ALA A 126 -31.23 -14.23 -14.13
CA ALA A 126 -32.39 -13.34 -14.32
C ALA A 126 -32.16 -12.24 -15.38
N SER A 127 -30.96 -11.66 -15.43
CA SER A 127 -30.58 -10.63 -16.41
C SER A 127 -30.37 -11.20 -17.82
N LEU A 128 -30.06 -12.49 -17.92
CA LEU A 128 -29.96 -13.20 -19.21
C LEU A 128 -31.32 -13.63 -19.76
N LEU A 129 -32.31 -13.82 -18.87
CA LEU A 129 -33.64 -14.29 -19.22
C LEU A 129 -34.61 -13.13 -19.57
N GLY A 130 -34.19 -11.87 -19.49
CA GLY A 130 -34.98 -10.71 -19.92
C GLY A 130 -36.28 -10.51 -19.13
N ILE A 131 -36.33 -10.97 -17.88
CA ILE A 131 -37.50 -10.84 -17.02
C ILE A 131 -37.36 -9.55 -16.22
N THR A 132 -37.88 -8.44 -16.76
CA THR A 132 -38.06 -7.15 -16.06
C THR A 132 -39.47 -6.67 -16.25
#